data_AF-A0A0C3PUC5-F1
#
_entry.id   AF-A0A0C3PUC5-F1
#
_cell.length_a   1.000
_cell.length_b   1.000
_cell.length_c   1.000
_cell.angle_alpha   90.00
_cell.angle_beta   90.00
_cell.angle_gamma   90.00
#
_symmetry.space_group_name_H-M   'P 1'
#
loop_
_entity.id
_entity.type
_entity.pdbx_description
1 polymer ?
#
loop_
_entity_poly.entity_id
_entity_poly.type
_entity_poly.pdbx_seq_one_letter_code
_entity_poly.pdbx_strand_id
1 'polypeptide(L)'
;MSSSIGEPFQLYSTNTSAKKLSLNSRLVYTTYNPRFRRHATLTIQGDGIHVVDVENLHSVVSHSVGDHVSFSAPAFTRSVVEDNNIRFSITYAVIKQAPEIVKADRERTIWIMKQTLAGLRVTKDERKSVVVRHHLLNF
;
A
#
# COMPACT_ATOMS: atom_id res chain seq x y z
N MET A 1 10.90 21.78 -28.73
CA MET A 1 11.16 20.69 -27.77
C MET A 1 11.50 19.45 -28.59
N SER A 2 12.78 19.10 -28.68
CA SER A 2 13.22 17.86 -29.34
C SER A 2 13.32 16.79 -28.26
N SER A 3 12.40 15.84 -28.22
CA SER A 3 12.60 14.64 -27.40
C SER A 3 13.40 13.64 -28.24
N SER A 4 14.61 13.32 -27.79
CA SER A 4 15.42 12.26 -28.36
C SER A 4 14.88 10.90 -27.87
N ILE A 5 14.89 9.89 -28.75
CA ILE A 5 14.51 8.53 -28.37
C ILE A 5 15.59 8.02 -27.40
N GLY A 6 15.24 7.88 -26.12
CA GLY A 6 16.15 7.37 -25.08
C GLY A 6 16.26 8.22 -23.82
N GLU A 7 15.73 9.45 -23.81
CA GLU A 7 15.69 10.26 -22.59
C GLU A 7 14.56 9.81 -21.66
N PRO A 8 14.83 9.60 -20.36
CA PRO A 8 13.80 9.29 -19.38
C PRO A 8 12.85 10.49 -19.28
N PHE A 9 11.60 10.29 -19.66
CA PHE A 9 10.57 11.29 -19.56
C PHE A 9 9.83 11.12 -18.22
N GLN A 10 9.67 12.23 -17.50
CA GLN A 10 8.93 12.23 -16.25
C GLN A 10 7.44 12.05 -16.54
N LEU A 11 6.94 10.84 -16.32
CA LEU A 11 5.53 10.49 -16.54
C LEU A 11 4.58 11.15 -15.51
N TYR A 12 5.07 11.35 -14.29
CA TYR A 12 4.27 11.84 -13.18
C TYR A 12 5.15 12.48 -12.11
N SER A 13 4.68 13.58 -11.53
CA SER A 13 5.32 14.25 -10.39
C SER A 13 4.25 14.60 -9.38
N THR A 14 4.33 14.07 -8.17
CA THR A 14 3.52 14.53 -7.06
C THR A 14 4.35 15.40 -6.15
N ASN A 15 3.84 16.59 -5.86
CA ASN A 15 4.35 17.39 -4.76
C ASN A 15 3.78 16.80 -3.48
N THR A 16 4.26 15.61 -3.07
CA THR A 16 4.08 15.18 -1.69
C THR A 16 4.57 16.33 -0.84
N SER A 17 3.68 16.96 -0.07
CA SER A 17 4.00 18.19 0.64
C SER A 17 5.20 17.90 1.53
N ALA A 18 6.38 18.34 1.10
CA ALA A 18 7.65 18.23 1.80
C ALA A 18 7.65 19.17 3.01
N LYS A 19 6.54 19.22 3.76
CA LYS A 19 6.48 19.81 5.09
C LYS A 19 7.35 18.94 5.98
N LYS A 20 8.65 19.26 5.96
CA LYS A 20 9.70 18.71 6.80
C LYS A 20 9.63 17.19 6.90
N LEU A 21 9.96 16.50 5.80
CA LEU A 21 10.49 15.15 5.92
C LEU A 21 11.74 15.29 6.81
N SER A 22 11.60 14.94 8.10
CA SER A 22 12.76 14.87 8.98
C SER A 22 13.68 13.80 8.40
N LEU A 23 14.97 13.85 8.70
CA LEU A 23 15.94 12.84 8.23
C LEU A 23 15.51 11.38 8.54
N ASN A 24 14.53 11.18 9.42
CA ASN A 24 13.97 9.88 9.83
C ASN A 24 12.63 9.50 9.19
N SER A 25 12.05 10.30 8.28
CA SER A 25 10.78 9.92 7.65
C SER A 25 10.99 8.88 6.54
N ARG A 26 10.57 7.63 6.78
CA ARG A 26 10.60 6.56 5.78
C ARG A 26 9.49 6.80 4.74
N LEU A 27 9.89 7.04 3.50
CA LEU A 27 8.98 7.20 2.36
C LEU A 27 8.44 5.85 1.85
N VAL A 28 9.22 4.79 2.06
CA VAL A 28 8.87 3.44 1.66
C VAL A 28 9.10 2.52 2.85
N TYR A 29 8.13 1.65 3.11
CA TYR A 29 8.26 0.52 4.01
C TYR A 29 8.14 -0.77 3.24
N THR A 30 8.75 -1.82 3.78
CA THR A 30 8.66 -3.17 3.24
C THR A 30 8.34 -4.14 4.36
N THR A 31 7.40 -5.05 4.13
CA THR A 31 7.18 -6.19 5.00
C THR A 31 7.24 -7.49 4.21
N TYR A 32 7.72 -8.53 4.88
CA TYR A 32 7.76 -9.89 4.36
C TYR A 32 6.96 -10.79 5.30
N ASN A 33 6.06 -11.59 4.74
CA ASN A 33 5.30 -12.57 5.48
C ASN A 33 5.78 -13.97 5.09
N PRO A 34 6.45 -14.72 6.00
CA PRO A 34 6.94 -16.07 5.71
C PRO A 34 5.85 -17.07 5.29
N ARG A 35 4.58 -16.80 5.64
CA ARG A 35 3.41 -17.60 5.23
C ARG A 35 2.89 -17.23 3.85
N PHE A 36 3.25 -16.05 3.33
CA PHE A 36 2.99 -15.63 1.96
C PHE A 36 4.30 -15.58 1.18
N ARG A 37 4.92 -16.75 1.01
CA ARG A 37 6.23 -16.90 0.38
C ARG A 37 6.28 -16.27 -1.01
N ARG A 38 7.47 -15.85 -1.41
CA ARG A 38 7.78 -15.20 -2.71
C ARG A 38 7.11 -13.85 -2.92
N HIS A 39 6.42 -13.31 -1.91
CA HIS A 39 5.77 -12.01 -2.00
C HIS A 39 6.30 -11.07 -0.92
N ALA A 40 6.45 -9.81 -1.28
CA ALA A 40 6.78 -8.72 -0.37
C ALA A 40 5.74 -7.61 -0.49
N THR A 41 5.38 -6.99 0.62
CA THR A 41 4.47 -5.85 0.64
C THR A 41 5.28 -4.56 0.72
N LEU A 42 5.08 -3.68 -0.24
CA LEU A 42 5.64 -2.33 -0.28
C LEU A 42 4.57 -1.33 0.10
N THR A 43 4.88 -0.44 1.04
CA THR A 43 4.01 0.66 1.45
C THR A 43 4.71 1.96 1.09
N ILE A 44 4.20 2.68 0.11
CA ILE A 44 4.83 3.86 -0.47
C ILE A 44 3.98 5.08 -0.13
N GLN A 45 4.56 6.03 0.60
CA GLN A 45 3.88 7.27 0.96
C GLN A 45 3.51 8.06 -0.30
N GLY A 46 2.24 8.46 -0.38
CA GLY A 46 1.71 9.26 -1.49
C GLY A 46 1.52 8.51 -2.81
N ASP A 47 1.66 7.19 -2.82
CA ASP A 47 1.33 6.32 -3.96
C ASP A 47 0.33 5.25 -3.53
N GLY A 48 0.78 4.32 -2.68
CA GLY A 48 -0.09 3.29 -2.11
C GLY A 48 0.63 2.03 -1.66
N ILE A 49 -0.07 0.90 -1.73
CA ILE A 49 0.44 -0.38 -1.25
C ILE A 49 0.48 -1.39 -2.38
N HIS A 50 1.64 -2.00 -2.56
CA HIS A 50 1.87 -2.96 -3.64
C HIS A 50 2.39 -4.27 -3.07
N VAL A 51 1.91 -5.37 -3.62
CA VAL A 51 2.47 -6.69 -3.33
C VAL A 51 3.26 -7.10 -4.56
N VAL A 52 4.54 -7.38 -4.38
CA VAL A 52 5.47 -7.72 -5.46
C VAL A 52 5.86 -9.18 -5.34
N ASP A 53 5.79 -9.91 -6.45
CA ASP A 53 6.43 -11.22 -6.57
C ASP A 53 7.95 -11.01 -6.64
N VAL A 54 8.66 -11.48 -5.62
CA VAL A 54 10.11 -11.27 -5.46
C VAL A 54 10.91 -12.07 -6.48
N GLU A 55 10.37 -13.15 -7.05
CA GLU A 55 11.07 -13.95 -8.06
C GLU A 55 11.09 -13.23 -9.41
N ASN A 56 9.98 -12.58 -9.76
CA ASN A 56 9.76 -11.99 -11.08
C ASN A 56 9.73 -10.45 -11.06
N LEU A 57 9.88 -9.84 -9.88
CA LEU A 57 9.90 -8.38 -9.63
C LEU A 57 8.71 -7.61 -10.22
N HIS A 58 7.55 -8.25 -10.37
CA HIS A 58 6.33 -7.60 -10.84
C HIS A 58 5.30 -7.46 -9.72
N SER A 59 4.54 -6.37 -9.77
CA SER A 59 3.41 -6.17 -8.85
C SER A 59 2.28 -7.14 -9.20
N VAL A 60 1.84 -7.92 -8.22
CA VAL A 60 0.68 -8.84 -8.34
C VAL A 60 -0.59 -8.24 -7.75
N VAL A 61 -0.47 -7.27 -6.83
CA VAL A 61 -1.58 -6.55 -6.21
C VAL A 61 -1.14 -5.09 -6.04
N SER A 62 -2.03 -4.16 -6.35
CA SER A 62 -1.75 -2.73 -6.26
C SER A 62 -2.97 -1.99 -5.74
N HIS A 63 -2.81 -1.34 -4.60
CA HIS A 63 -3.78 -0.46 -3.96
C HIS A 63 -3.27 0.97 -4.03
N SER A 64 -3.54 1.64 -5.15
CA SER A 64 -3.22 3.06 -5.33
C SER A 64 -4.21 3.93 -4.58
N VAL A 65 -3.70 4.85 -3.76
CA VAL A 65 -4.50 5.71 -2.87
C VAL A 65 -4.19 7.20 -3.05
N GLY A 66 -3.10 7.52 -3.74
CA GLY A 66 -2.70 8.89 -4.10
C GLY A 66 -1.92 9.63 -3.02
N ASP A 67 -1.56 10.88 -3.32
CA ASP A 67 -0.66 11.73 -2.53
C ASP A 67 -1.28 12.33 -1.26
N HIS A 68 -2.60 12.26 -1.12
CA HIS A 68 -3.34 12.75 0.03
C HIS A 68 -3.42 11.74 1.19
N VAL A 69 -2.92 10.52 0.97
CA VAL A 69 -2.92 9.44 1.96
C VAL A 69 -1.51 9.19 2.46
N SER A 70 -1.39 9.05 3.78
CA SER A 70 -0.14 8.63 4.42
C SER A 70 -0.36 7.52 5.44
N PHE A 71 0.65 6.67 5.57
CA PHE A 71 0.63 5.48 6.42
C PHE A 71 1.46 5.71 7.69
N SER A 72 0.97 5.20 8.82
CA SER A 72 1.70 5.29 10.10
C SER A 72 2.73 4.17 10.29
N ALA A 73 2.53 3.04 9.59
CA ALA A 73 3.32 1.84 9.75
C ALA A 73 3.43 1.09 8.41
N PRO A 74 4.41 0.17 8.28
CA PRO A 74 4.44 -0.76 7.16
C PRO A 74 3.13 -1.54 7.05
N ALA A 75 2.52 -1.58 5.87
CA ALA A 75 1.36 -2.44 5.62
C ALA A 75 1.78 -3.91 5.66
N PHE A 76 0.86 -4.77 6.06
CA PHE A 76 1.09 -6.21 6.16
C PHE A 76 0.11 -6.97 5.28
N THR A 77 0.63 -7.87 4.45
CA THR A 77 -0.20 -8.71 3.58
C THR A 77 -0.11 -10.17 3.99
N ARG A 78 -1.25 -10.86 3.94
CA ARG A 78 -1.33 -12.33 4.07
C ARG A 78 -2.11 -12.93 2.91
N SER A 79 -1.74 -14.15 2.55
CA SER A 79 -2.56 -14.96 1.65
C SER A 79 -3.64 -15.71 2.43
N VAL A 80 -4.82 -15.81 1.83
CA VAL A 80 -5.94 -16.64 2.31
C VAL A 80 -6.45 -17.45 1.12
N VAL A 81 -6.79 -18.71 1.38
CA VAL A 81 -7.47 -19.57 0.41
C VAL A 81 -8.92 -19.70 0.86
N GLU A 82 -9.87 -19.40 -0.03
CA GLU A 82 -11.30 -19.61 0.22
C GLU A 82 -11.80 -20.89 -0.46
N ASP A 83 -13.04 -21.30 -0.15
CA ASP A 83 -13.63 -22.62 -0.45
C ASP A 83 -13.55 -23.06 -1.93
N ASN A 84 -13.36 -22.13 -2.86
CA ASN A 84 -13.18 -22.40 -4.30
C ASN A 84 -11.71 -22.55 -4.74
N ASN A 85 -10.77 -22.76 -3.79
CA ASN A 85 -9.32 -22.78 -4.02
C ASN A 85 -8.77 -21.48 -4.65
N ILE A 86 -9.53 -20.38 -4.53
CA ILE A 86 -9.14 -19.06 -4.99
C ILE A 86 -8.24 -18.44 -3.92
N ARG A 87 -7.05 -18.02 -4.35
CA ARG A 87 -6.10 -17.32 -3.47
C ARG A 87 -6.37 -15.83 -3.45
N PHE A 88 -6.57 -15.30 -2.26
CA PHE A 88 -6.71 -13.88 -1.99
C PHE A 88 -5.52 -13.35 -1.22
N SER A 89 -5.16 -12.11 -1.52
CA SER A 89 -4.31 -11.25 -0.71
C SER A 89 -5.20 -10.38 0.16
N ILE A 90 -4.98 -10.42 1.48
CA ILE A 90 -5.58 -9.47 2.42
C ILE A 90 -4.46 -8.58 2.95
N THR A 91 -4.57 -7.29 2.67
CA THR A 91 -3.62 -6.26 3.06
C THR A 91 -4.21 -5.38 4.15
N TYR A 92 -3.44 -5.18 5.22
CA TYR A 92 -3.78 -4.33 6.36
C TYR A 92 -2.88 -3.12 6.36
N ALA A 93 -3.46 -1.93 6.46
CA ALA A 93 -2.72 -0.68 6.45
C ALA A 93 -3.21 0.26 7.55
N VAL A 94 -2.29 0.77 8.36
CA VAL A 94 -2.58 1.78 9.37
C VAL A 94 -2.49 3.16 8.75
N ILE A 95 -3.59 3.88 8.76
CA ILE A 95 -3.69 5.17 8.09
C ILE A 95 -3.37 6.29 9.07
N LYS A 96 -2.36 7.09 8.72
CA LYS A 96 -1.97 8.29 9.44
C LYS A 96 -2.88 9.46 9.07
N GLN A 97 -3.13 9.62 7.78
CA GLN A 97 -3.94 10.69 7.23
C GLN A 97 -4.56 10.24 5.91
N ALA A 98 -5.84 10.55 5.72
CA ALA A 98 -6.55 10.48 4.45
C ALA A 98 -7.69 11.52 4.47
N PRO A 99 -8.21 11.97 3.32
CA PRO A 99 -9.31 12.94 3.26
C PRO A 99 -10.58 12.51 4.00
N GLU A 100 -10.89 11.21 3.97
CA GLU A 100 -12.07 10.64 4.62
C GLU A 100 -11.90 10.36 6.13
N ILE A 101 -10.70 10.55 6.69
CA ILE A 101 -10.39 10.25 8.09
C ILE A 101 -10.39 11.52 8.93
N VAL A 102 -11.30 11.57 9.90
CA VAL A 102 -11.38 12.64 10.89
C VAL A 102 -10.11 12.67 11.74
N LYS A 103 -9.68 13.87 12.19
CA LYS A 103 -8.44 14.03 12.98
C LYS A 103 -8.35 13.11 14.20
N ALA A 104 -9.46 12.83 14.85
CA ALA A 104 -9.50 11.91 15.99
C ALA A 104 -9.07 10.49 15.58
N ASP A 105 -9.48 10.00 14.41
CA ASP A 105 -9.30 8.58 14.03
C ASP A 105 -7.96 8.31 13.31
N ARG A 106 -7.12 9.33 13.20
CA ARG A 106 -5.76 9.22 12.69
C ARG A 106 -4.96 8.25 13.54
N GLU A 107 -4.16 7.40 12.89
CA GLU A 107 -3.33 6.38 13.55
C GLU A 107 -4.13 5.35 14.36
N ARG A 108 -5.46 5.31 14.16
CA ARG A 108 -6.41 4.35 14.73
C ARG A 108 -7.27 3.69 13.65
N THR A 109 -7.18 4.17 12.42
CA THR A 109 -7.93 3.64 11.28
C THR A 109 -7.07 2.61 10.56
N ILE A 110 -7.63 1.41 10.37
CA ILE A 110 -7.06 0.33 9.59
C ILE A 110 -7.87 0.17 8.31
N TRP A 111 -7.22 0.25 7.17
CA TRP A 111 -7.78 -0.22 5.91
C TRP A 111 -7.47 -1.70 5.72
N ILE A 112 -8.50 -2.45 5.39
CA ILE A 112 -8.46 -3.88 5.07
C ILE A 112 -8.85 -3.99 3.61
N MET A 113 -7.89 -4.34 2.76
CA MET A 113 -8.09 -4.46 1.32
C MET A 113 -7.96 -5.94 0.93
N LYS A 114 -8.95 -6.46 0.21
CA LYS A 114 -8.96 -7.85 -0.27
C LYS A 114 -8.90 -7.85 -1.79
N GLN A 115 -7.91 -8.54 -2.35
CA GLN A 115 -7.76 -8.69 -3.79
C GLN A 115 -7.39 -10.12 -4.17
N THR A 116 -7.85 -10.57 -5.33
CA THR A 116 -7.54 -11.91 -5.86
C THR A 116 -6.11 -11.94 -6.40
N LEU A 117 -5.35 -13.02 -6.13
CA LEU A 117 -4.01 -13.23 -6.69
C LEU A 117 -4.03 -13.93 -8.06
N ALA A 118 -5.22 -14.28 -8.57
CA ALA A 118 -5.38 -14.86 -9.89
C ALA A 118 -5.18 -13.76 -10.95
N GLY A 119 -4.10 -13.89 -11.72
CA GLY A 119 -3.76 -12.95 -12.78
C GLY A 119 -4.92 -12.67 -13.72
N LEU A 120 -5.00 -11.42 -14.18
CA LEU A 120 -5.83 -10.89 -15.27
C LEU A 120 -7.22 -10.33 -14.95
N ARG A 121 -7.70 -10.33 -13.70
CA ARG A 121 -8.89 -9.53 -13.37
C ARG A 121 -8.58 -8.55 -12.25
N VAL A 122 -8.57 -7.27 -12.60
CA VAL A 122 -8.76 -6.17 -11.64
C VAL A 122 -10.15 -6.36 -11.05
N THR A 123 -10.25 -7.22 -10.04
CA THR A 123 -11.46 -7.35 -9.25
C THR A 123 -11.62 -6.05 -8.48
N LYS A 124 -12.85 -5.53 -8.40
CA LYS A 124 -13.21 -4.34 -7.61
C LYS A 124 -12.53 -4.43 -6.24
N ASP A 125 -11.68 -3.45 -5.94
CA ASP A 125 -10.94 -3.41 -4.67
C ASP A 125 -11.96 -3.29 -3.52
N GLU A 126 -12.10 -4.37 -2.74
CA GLU A 126 -12.98 -4.37 -1.58
C GLU A 126 -12.18 -3.81 -0.40
N ARG A 127 -12.24 -2.48 -0.25
CA ARG A 127 -11.65 -1.77 0.88
C ARG A 127 -12.67 -1.61 2.00
N LYS A 128 -12.38 -2.19 3.16
CA LYS A 128 -13.09 -1.96 4.42
C LYS A 128 -12.25 -1.07 5.33
N SER A 129 -12.90 -0.23 6.13
CA SER A 129 -12.25 0.65 7.11
C SER A 129 -12.73 0.28 8.51
N VAL A 130 -11.80 0.14 9.45
CA VAL A 130 -12.10 -0.18 10.85
C VAL A 130 -11.32 0.79 11.75
N VAL A 131 -12.01 1.41 12.70
CA VAL A 131 -11.38 2.26 13.73
C VAL A 131 -11.20 1.44 15.00
N VAL A 132 -9.95 1.35 15.49
CA VAL A 132 -9.64 0.69 16.77
C VAL A 132 -9.70 1.68 17.93
N ARG A 133 -10.03 1.16 19.13
CA ARG A 133 -10.19 1.99 20.34
C ARG A 133 -8.89 2.65 20.82
N HIS A 134 -7.75 2.01 20.58
CA HIS A 134 -6.43 2.45 21.06
C HIS A 134 -5.55 2.90 19.89
N HIS A 135 -4.57 3.75 20.18
CA HIS A 135 -3.54 4.12 19.21
C HIS A 135 -2.70 2.91 18.80
N LEU A 136 -2.48 2.77 17.49
CA LEU A 136 -1.57 1.79 16.94
C LEU A 136 -0.17 2.39 17.01
N LEU A 137 0.67 1.88 17.90
CA LEU A 137 2.03 2.38 18.12
C LEU A 137 2.89 2.29 16.85
N ASN A 138 3.78 3.26 16.67
CA ASN A 138 4.75 3.31 15.57
C ASN A 138 5.82 2.21 15.76
N PHE A 139 6.14 1.49 14.68
CA PHE A 139 7.25 0.51 14.59
C PHE A 139 8.44 1.11 13.84
#